data_AF-A0ABD3S928-F1
#
_entry.id   AF-A0ABD3S928-F1
#
_cell.length_a   1.000
_cell.length_b   1.000
_cell.length_c   1.000
_cell.angle_alpha   90.00
_cell.angle_beta   90.00
_cell.angle_gamma   90.00
#
_symmetry.space_group_name_H-M   'P 1'
#
loop_
_entity.id
_entity.type
_entity.pdbx_description
1 polymer ?
#
loop_
_entity_poly.entity_id
_entity_poly.type
_entity_poly.pdbx_seq_one_letter_code
_entity_poly.pdbx_strand_id
1 'polypeptide(L)'
;MAKLLGIFACLVIVGLDVVAGILGIRAEAAQNQEKHLRLWIFECKEPSHDAYVFGLAAGILLVIAHVFANLLGGCSVCTRDEISKASPSKQLSITCLVFTWIILVVGLSMLVIGTMSNSKKRASCGFTHHHYLSIGGILCMVHALFSVAYYVTATATLP
;
A
#
# COMPACT_ATOMS: atom_id res chain seq x y z
N MET A 1 8.33 24.95 -12.69
CA MET A 1 9.05 23.70 -12.41
C MET A 1 8.40 22.87 -11.30
N ALA A 2 8.10 23.43 -10.11
CA ALA A 2 7.51 22.69 -8.99
C ALA A 2 6.17 21.96 -9.30
N LYS A 3 5.25 22.59 -10.04
CA LYS A 3 3.97 21.94 -10.47
C LYS A 3 4.19 20.73 -11.38
N LEU A 4 5.16 20.81 -12.30
CA LEU A 4 5.47 19.70 -13.23
C LEU A 4 6.13 18.52 -12.49
N LEU A 5 7.02 18.82 -11.54
CA LEU A 5 7.63 17.82 -10.66
C LEU A 5 6.57 17.13 -9.79
N GLY A 6 5.57 17.88 -9.29
CA GLY A 6 4.47 17.32 -8.53
C GLY A 6 3.57 16.38 -9.33
N ILE A 7 3.22 16.77 -10.56
CA ILE A 7 2.46 15.91 -11.49
C ILE A 7 3.25 14.63 -11.79
N PHE A 8 4.54 14.76 -12.09
CA PHE A 8 5.40 13.61 -12.37
C PHE A 8 5.46 12.65 -11.18
N ALA A 9 5.66 13.17 -9.96
CA ALA A 9 5.66 12.36 -8.75
C ALA A 9 4.30 11.66 -8.52
N CYS A 10 3.17 12.34 -8.79
CA CYS A 10 1.85 11.72 -8.73
C CYS A 10 1.71 10.55 -9.71
N LEU A 11 2.18 10.71 -10.95
CA LEU A 11 2.18 9.62 -11.94
C LEU A 11 3.06 8.46 -11.49
N VAL A 12 4.22 8.74 -10.89
CA VAL A 12 5.11 7.71 -10.33
C VAL A 12 4.44 6.97 -9.18
N ILE A 13 3.79 7.67 -8.23
CA ILE A 13 3.07 7.05 -7.11
C ILE A 13 1.98 6.11 -7.62
N VAL A 14 1.13 6.59 -8.54
CA VAL A 14 0.06 5.78 -9.13
C VAL A 14 0.65 4.55 -9.84
N GLY A 15 1.73 4.71 -10.60
CA GLY A 15 2.40 3.60 -11.26
C GLY A 15 2.94 2.55 -10.28
N LEU A 16 3.64 3.00 -9.22
CA LEU A 16 4.19 2.12 -8.19
C LEU A 16 3.09 1.35 -7.45
N ASP A 17 2.04 2.03 -7.02
CA ASP A 17 0.91 1.44 -6.30
C ASP A 17 0.11 0.46 -7.18
N VAL A 18 -0.06 0.79 -8.47
CA VAL A 18 -0.73 -0.11 -9.43
C VAL A 18 0.07 -1.38 -9.62
N VAL A 19 1.39 -1.26 -9.84
CA VAL A 19 2.26 -2.43 -9.97
C VAL A 19 2.27 -3.24 -8.65
N ALA A 20 2.38 -2.59 -7.50
CA ALA A 20 2.33 -3.23 -6.19
C ALA A 20 1.03 -4.02 -5.98
N GLY A 21 -0.12 -3.43 -6.32
CA GLY A 21 -1.42 -4.10 -6.18
C GLY A 21 -1.58 -5.29 -7.12
N ILE A 22 -1.12 -5.19 -8.37
CA ILE A 22 -1.10 -6.32 -9.31
C ILE A 22 -0.19 -7.44 -8.78
N LEU A 23 0.99 -7.09 -8.26
CA LEU A 23 1.91 -8.07 -7.66
C LEU A 23 1.29 -8.74 -6.42
N GLY A 24 0.58 -8.00 -5.56
CA GLY A 24 -0.14 -8.58 -4.41
C GLY A 24 -1.19 -9.61 -4.83
N ILE A 25 -1.99 -9.30 -5.87
CA ILE A 25 -2.99 -10.23 -6.41
C ILE A 25 -2.32 -11.46 -7.05
N ARG A 26 -1.24 -11.27 -7.82
CA ARG A 26 -0.47 -12.38 -8.41
C ARG A 26 0.22 -13.24 -7.36
N ALA A 27 0.70 -12.63 -6.27
CA ALA A 27 1.28 -13.34 -5.14
C ALA A 27 0.23 -14.26 -4.49
N GLU A 28 -1.01 -13.80 -4.34
CA GLU A 28 -2.11 -14.63 -3.85
C GLU A 28 -2.48 -15.75 -4.84
N ALA A 29 -2.47 -15.47 -6.15
CA ALA A 29 -2.73 -16.50 -7.16
C ALA A 29 -1.65 -17.60 -7.14
N ALA A 30 -0.37 -17.23 -7.11
CA ALA A 30 0.76 -18.16 -6.99
C ALA A 30 0.70 -18.96 -5.67
N GLN A 31 0.30 -18.29 -4.59
CA GLN A 31 0.06 -18.94 -3.31
C GLN A 31 -1.07 -19.98 -3.39
N ASN A 32 -2.14 -19.71 -4.14
CA ASN A 32 -3.29 -20.61 -4.26
C ASN A 32 -3.04 -21.79 -5.21
N GLN A 33 -2.09 -21.69 -6.14
CA GLN A 33 -1.71 -22.79 -7.03
C GLN A 33 -1.02 -23.94 -6.27
N GLU A 34 -0.25 -23.65 -5.22
CA GLU A 34 0.43 -24.68 -4.41
C GLU A 34 -0.50 -25.33 -3.36
N LYS A 35 -1.79 -24.97 -3.28
CA LYS A 35 -2.73 -25.45 -2.26
C LYS A 35 -3.37 -26.82 -2.55
N HIS A 36 -2.84 -27.59 -3.49
CA HIS A 36 -3.48 -28.85 -3.93
C HIS A 36 -3.49 -29.98 -2.86
N LEU A 37 -2.92 -29.78 -1.67
CA LEU A 37 -2.99 -30.72 -0.54
C LEU A 37 -4.02 -30.29 0.52
N ARG A 38 -5.33 -30.38 0.19
CA ARG A 38 -6.42 -30.20 1.17
C ARG A 38 -6.58 -31.45 2.05
N LEU A 39 -6.04 -31.44 3.26
CA LEU A 39 -6.34 -32.45 4.29
C LEU A 39 -7.33 -31.88 5.33
N TRP A 40 -8.61 -32.15 5.07
CA TRP A 40 -9.83 -32.09 5.90
C TRP A 40 -10.06 -30.98 6.96
N ILE A 41 -9.08 -30.58 7.79
CA ILE A 41 -9.22 -29.54 8.85
C ILE A 41 -7.99 -28.61 8.93
N PHE A 42 -6.87 -28.99 8.30
CA PHE A 42 -5.62 -28.23 8.31
C PHE A 42 -5.22 -27.88 6.87
N GLU A 43 -5.29 -26.60 6.51
CA GLU A 43 -4.75 -26.13 5.23
C GLU A 43 -3.23 -26.06 5.37
N CYS A 44 -2.56 -27.17 5.08
CA CYS A 44 -1.11 -27.22 5.02
C CYS A 44 -0.67 -26.48 3.75
N LYS A 45 -0.17 -25.26 3.96
CA LYS A 45 0.27 -24.37 2.90
C LYS A 45 1.72 -24.66 2.58
N GLU A 46 1.99 -25.21 1.39
CA GLU A 46 3.35 -25.28 0.89
C GLU A 46 3.85 -23.87 0.54
N PRO A 47 5.06 -23.49 0.98
CA PRO A 47 5.59 -22.15 0.75
C PRO A 47 5.89 -21.96 -0.74
N SER A 48 5.11 -21.11 -1.41
CA SER A 48 5.40 -20.70 -2.78
C SER A 48 6.51 -19.64 -2.80
N HIS A 49 7.64 -19.97 -3.41
CA HIS A 49 8.74 -19.02 -3.58
C HIS A 49 8.31 -17.79 -4.39
N ASP A 50 7.50 -17.98 -5.42
CA ASP A 50 7.03 -16.89 -6.28
C ASP A 50 6.07 -15.96 -5.53
N ALA A 51 5.18 -16.51 -4.69
CA ALA A 51 4.31 -15.71 -3.82
C ALA A 51 5.13 -14.86 -2.82
N TYR A 52 6.22 -15.41 -2.28
CA TYR A 52 7.13 -14.66 -1.41
C TYR A 52 7.79 -13.50 -2.16
N VAL A 53 8.32 -13.74 -3.36
CA VAL A 53 9.00 -12.71 -4.17
C VAL A 53 8.03 -11.61 -4.57
N PHE A 54 6.84 -11.96 -5.06
CA PHE A 54 5.82 -10.98 -5.46
C PHE A 54 5.28 -10.18 -4.28
N GLY A 55 5.02 -10.83 -3.13
CA GLY A 55 4.56 -10.14 -1.92
C GLY A 55 5.61 -9.17 -1.35
N LEU A 56 6.88 -9.58 -1.33
CA LEU A 56 7.99 -8.72 -0.91
C LEU A 56 8.15 -7.53 -1.86
N ALA A 57 8.12 -7.76 -3.17
CA ALA A 57 8.20 -6.71 -4.17
C ALA A 57 7.05 -5.71 -4.03
N ALA A 58 5.81 -6.18 -3.82
CA ALA A 58 4.66 -5.31 -3.57
C ALA A 58 4.86 -4.43 -2.33
N GLY A 59 5.35 -5.00 -1.22
CA GLY A 59 5.62 -4.26 0.00
C GLY A 59 6.68 -3.16 -0.19
N ILE A 60 7.76 -3.47 -0.90
CA ILE A 60 8.83 -2.50 -1.20
C ILE A 60 8.28 -1.35 -2.05
N LEU A 61 7.50 -1.65 -3.10
CA LEU A 61 6.91 -0.64 -3.97
C LEU A 61 5.95 0.29 -3.21
N LEU A 62 5.12 -0.25 -2.32
CA LEU A 62 4.23 0.55 -1.47
C LEU A 62 5.01 1.52 -0.57
N VAL A 63 6.10 1.08 0.05
CA VAL A 63 6.96 1.94 0.87
C VAL A 63 7.59 3.05 0.04
N ILE A 64 8.10 2.72 -1.15
CA ILE A 64 8.69 3.71 -2.07
C ILE A 64 7.61 4.73 -2.49
N ALA A 65 6.42 4.28 -2.88
CA ALA A 65 5.30 5.13 -3.24
C ALA A 65 4.93 6.09 -2.09
N HIS A 66 4.88 5.57 -0.85
CA HIS A 66 4.60 6.38 0.32
C HIS A 66 5.68 7.44 0.60
N VAL A 67 6.96 7.12 0.40
CA VAL A 67 8.04 8.12 0.51
C VAL A 67 7.83 9.25 -0.50
N PHE A 68 7.51 8.94 -1.76
CA PHE A 68 7.19 9.96 -2.76
C PHE A 68 5.98 10.80 -2.39
N ALA A 69 4.92 10.19 -1.82
CA ALA A 69 3.73 10.91 -1.36
C ALA A 69 4.06 11.92 -0.24
N ASN A 70 4.96 11.56 0.69
CA ASN A 70 5.40 12.46 1.76
C ASN A 70 6.32 13.58 1.25
N LEU A 71 7.19 13.30 0.27
CA LEU A 71 8.04 14.32 -0.36
C LEU A 71 7.23 15.41 -1.06
N LEU A 72 6.06 15.07 -1.62
CA LEU A 72 5.15 16.03 -2.24
C LEU A 72 4.46 16.97 -1.23
N GLY A 73 4.32 16.52 0.02
CA GLY A 73 3.55 17.22 1.03
C GLY A 73 4.21 18.42 1.68
N GLY A 74 5.54 18.51 1.59
CA GLY A 74 6.35 19.51 2.30
C GLY A 74 6.11 19.51 3.83
N CYS A 75 6.83 20.36 4.57
CA CYS A 75 6.61 20.58 6.02
C CYS A 75 5.30 21.36 6.27
N SER A 76 4.18 20.99 5.66
CA SER A 76 2.89 21.69 5.80
C SER A 76 2.17 21.38 7.13
N VAL A 77 2.67 20.39 7.88
CA VAL A 77 2.15 19.97 9.21
C VAL A 77 2.76 20.81 10.35
N CYS A 78 3.65 21.75 10.05
CA CYS A 78 4.58 22.31 11.04
C CYS A 78 3.98 23.41 11.95
N THR A 79 2.68 23.75 11.84
CA THR A 79 2.01 24.67 12.79
C THR A 79 0.56 24.26 13.08
N ARG A 80 0.29 23.76 14.30
CA ARG A 80 -1.06 23.40 14.78
C ARG A 80 -2.02 24.61 14.83
N ASP A 81 -1.50 25.82 15.02
CA ASP A 81 -2.30 27.05 15.11
C ASP A 81 -2.98 27.44 13.79
N GLU A 82 -2.46 26.97 12.65
CA GLU A 82 -3.01 27.24 11.32
C GLU A 82 -4.19 26.33 10.95
N ILE A 83 -4.44 25.26 11.71
CA ILE A 83 -5.46 24.24 11.39
C ILE A 83 -6.87 24.73 11.75
N SER A 84 -7.02 25.54 12.81
CA SER A 84 -8.31 26.08 13.24
C SER A 84 -8.81 27.23 12.33
N LYS A 85 -7.91 27.87 11.59
CA LYS A 85 -8.20 28.90 10.57
C LYS A 85 -8.05 28.42 9.12
N ALA A 86 -7.78 27.12 8.91
CA ALA A 86 -7.48 26.56 7.61
C ALA A 86 -8.71 26.53 6.67
N SER A 87 -8.48 26.72 5.37
CA SER A 87 -9.51 26.49 4.36
C SER A 87 -9.97 25.02 4.36
N PRO A 88 -11.23 24.72 3.98
CA PRO A 88 -11.73 23.33 3.90
C PRO A 88 -10.84 22.40 3.05
N SER A 89 -10.19 22.94 2.01
CA SER A 89 -9.23 22.23 1.17
C SER A 89 -7.94 21.82 1.91
N LYS A 90 -7.44 22.64 2.83
CA LYS A 90 -6.26 22.33 3.65
C LYS A 90 -6.58 21.28 4.72
N GLN A 91 -7.77 21.33 5.31
CA GLN A 91 -8.24 20.29 6.24
C GLN A 91 -8.43 18.94 5.54
N LEU A 92 -9.00 18.94 4.33
CA LEU A 92 -9.15 17.75 3.49
C LEU A 92 -7.78 17.15 3.12
N SER A 93 -6.81 18.00 2.74
CA SER A 93 -5.45 17.57 2.43
C SER A 93 -4.78 16.86 3.62
N ILE A 94 -4.82 17.45 4.83
CA ILE A 94 -4.28 16.81 6.04
C ILE A 94 -4.98 15.47 6.31
N THR A 95 -6.30 15.42 6.13
CA THR A 95 -7.09 14.20 6.35
C THR A 95 -6.69 13.09 5.37
N CYS A 96 -6.55 13.41 4.08
CA CYS A 96 -6.04 12.48 3.07
C CYS A 96 -4.64 11.96 3.43
N LEU A 97 -3.74 12.85 3.88
CA LEU A 97 -2.40 12.45 4.33
C LEU A 97 -2.50 11.44 5.49
N VAL A 98 -3.29 11.71 6.52
CA VAL A 98 -3.48 10.76 7.64
C VAL A 98 -4.00 9.41 7.16
N PHE A 99 -4.96 9.39 6.22
CA PHE A 99 -5.44 8.14 5.64
C PHE A 99 -4.34 7.37 4.88
N THR A 100 -3.45 8.04 4.14
CA THR A 100 -2.33 7.35 3.47
C THR A 100 -1.41 6.64 4.45
N TRP A 101 -1.14 7.23 5.62
CA TRP A 101 -0.34 6.59 6.69
C TRP A 101 -1.04 5.37 7.29
N ILE A 102 -2.36 5.47 7.53
CA ILE A 102 -3.15 4.33 8.02
C ILE A 102 -3.13 3.19 6.99
N ILE A 103 -3.34 3.52 5.70
CA ILE A 103 -3.32 2.54 4.61
C ILE A 103 -1.94 1.90 4.48
N LEU A 104 -0.86 2.67 4.62
CA LEU A 104 0.50 2.12 4.63
C LEU A 104 0.65 1.06 5.73
N VAL A 105 0.29 1.40 6.98
CA VAL A 105 0.46 0.48 8.11
C VAL A 105 -0.36 -0.79 7.93
N VAL A 106 -1.64 -0.65 7.55
CA VAL A 106 -2.54 -1.79 7.37
C VAL A 106 -2.15 -2.61 6.13
N GLY A 107 -1.89 -1.95 5.01
CA GLY A 107 -1.51 -2.60 3.75
C GLY A 107 -0.17 -3.33 3.86
N LEU A 108 0.85 -2.67 4.41
CA LEU A 108 2.17 -3.26 4.60
C LEU A 108 2.13 -4.42 5.59
N SER A 109 1.40 -4.31 6.71
CA SER A 109 1.28 -5.42 7.66
C SER A 109 0.61 -6.65 7.02
N MET A 110 -0.44 -6.47 6.21
CA MET A 110 -1.05 -7.57 5.46
C MET A 110 -0.10 -8.18 4.43
N LEU A 111 0.63 -7.37 3.66
CA LEU A 111 1.63 -7.86 2.71
C LEU A 111 2.77 -8.62 3.41
N VAL A 112 3.23 -8.14 4.56
CA VAL A 112 4.28 -8.79 5.36
C VAL A 112 3.79 -10.12 5.93
N ILE A 113 2.58 -10.16 6.52
CA ILE A 113 1.97 -11.40 7.02
C ILE A 113 1.82 -12.42 5.88
N GLY A 114 1.29 -11.99 4.73
CA GLY A 114 1.16 -12.80 3.53
C GLY A 114 2.50 -13.33 3.02
N THR A 115 3.52 -12.48 2.95
CA THR A 115 4.87 -12.83 2.48
C THR A 115 5.56 -13.79 3.44
N MET A 116 5.54 -13.51 4.75
CA MET A 116 6.14 -14.38 5.78
C MET A 116 5.50 -15.76 5.80
N SER A 117 4.19 -15.83 5.53
CA SER A 117 3.45 -17.09 5.39
C SER A 117 3.86 -17.92 4.16
N ASN A 118 4.62 -17.36 3.21
CA ASN A 118 5.18 -18.08 2.05
C ASN A 118 6.70 -18.25 2.12
N SER A 119 7.33 -17.96 3.27
CA SER A 119 8.79 -18.13 3.40
C SER A 119 9.20 -19.61 3.40
N LYS A 120 10.31 -19.94 2.72
CA LYS A 120 10.82 -21.31 2.46
C LYS A 120 10.97 -22.22 3.70
N LYS A 121 10.94 -21.68 4.91
CA LYS A 121 11.20 -22.41 6.17
C LYS A 121 9.94 -22.72 6.99
N ARG A 122 8.75 -22.28 6.57
CA ARG A 122 7.55 -22.31 7.43
C ARG A 122 6.35 -22.94 6.74
N ALA A 123 6.35 -24.27 6.62
CA ALA A 123 5.12 -25.02 6.41
C ALA A 123 4.27 -24.87 7.69
N SER A 124 3.28 -23.99 7.65
CA SER A 124 2.38 -23.75 8.78
C SER A 124 1.01 -24.28 8.40
N CYS A 125 0.65 -25.43 8.97
CA CYS A 125 -0.72 -25.92 8.91
C CYS A 125 -1.53 -25.16 9.97
N GLY A 126 -2.57 -24.45 9.57
CA GLY A 126 -3.39 -23.65 10.49
C GLY A 126 -4.60 -23.02 9.81
N PHE A 127 -5.41 -22.31 10.59
CA PHE A 127 -6.57 -21.55 10.09
C PHE A 127 -6.07 -20.29 9.36
N THR A 128 -5.63 -20.43 8.11
CA THR A 128 -5.11 -19.29 7.34
C THR A 128 -6.25 -18.51 6.70
N HIS A 129 -6.46 -17.26 7.11
CA HIS A 129 -7.33 -16.34 6.38
C HIS A 129 -6.81 -16.12 4.95
N HIS A 130 -7.72 -16.22 3.99
CA HIS A 130 -7.40 -16.53 2.59
C HIS A 130 -6.91 -15.35 1.74
N HIS A 131 -6.79 -14.14 2.29
CA HIS A 131 -6.74 -12.92 1.47
C HIS A 131 -5.71 -11.86 1.85
N TYR A 132 -4.70 -12.18 2.68
CA TYR A 132 -3.75 -11.14 3.14
C TYR A 132 -2.99 -10.45 2.00
N LEU A 133 -2.55 -11.20 0.99
CA LEU A 133 -1.79 -10.65 -0.14
C LEU A 133 -2.68 -9.83 -1.09
N SER A 134 -3.88 -10.31 -1.39
CA SER A 134 -4.84 -9.58 -2.23
C SER A 134 -5.39 -8.34 -1.52
N ILE A 135 -5.76 -8.42 -0.24
CA ILE A 135 -6.20 -7.25 0.53
C ILE A 135 -5.07 -6.23 0.63
N GLY A 136 -3.84 -6.67 0.91
CA GLY A 136 -2.66 -5.80 0.88
C GLY A 136 -2.45 -5.13 -0.48
N GLY A 137 -2.66 -5.86 -1.58
CA GLY A 137 -2.60 -5.34 -2.94
C GLY A 137 -3.71 -4.33 -3.26
N ILE A 138 -4.94 -4.58 -2.84
CA ILE A 138 -6.07 -3.64 -2.97
C ILE A 138 -5.78 -2.36 -2.18
N LEU A 139 -5.22 -2.48 -0.97
CA LEU A 139 -4.83 -1.32 -0.17
C LEU A 139 -3.76 -0.47 -0.86
N CYS A 140 -2.87 -1.04 -1.68
CA CYS A 140 -1.95 -0.25 -2.52
C CYS A 140 -2.74 0.63 -3.52
N MET A 141 -3.78 0.10 -4.16
CA MET A 141 -4.63 0.89 -5.07
C MET A 141 -5.37 2.02 -4.33
N VAL A 142 -5.86 1.72 -3.13
CA VAL A 142 -6.51 2.72 -2.27
C VAL A 142 -5.50 3.79 -1.83
N HIS A 143 -4.25 3.41 -1.55
CA HIS A 143 -3.16 4.34 -1.26
C HIS A 143 -2.94 5.34 -2.42
N ALA A 144 -2.97 4.87 -3.67
CA ALA A 144 -2.86 5.74 -4.84
C ALA A 144 -4.01 6.78 -4.89
N LEU A 145 -5.25 6.35 -4.64
CA LEU A 145 -6.42 7.23 -4.65
C LEU A 145 -6.29 8.37 -3.63
N PHE A 146 -5.93 8.04 -2.38
CA PHE A 146 -5.75 9.04 -1.33
C PHE A 146 -4.52 9.92 -1.58
N SER A 147 -3.45 9.38 -2.17
CA SER A 147 -2.25 10.16 -2.54
C SER A 147 -2.54 11.18 -3.64
N VAL A 148 -3.34 10.83 -4.65
CA VAL A 148 -3.78 11.77 -5.69
C VAL A 148 -4.74 12.81 -5.11
N ALA A 149 -5.70 12.39 -4.29
CA ALA A 149 -6.62 13.32 -3.62
C ALA A 149 -5.85 14.31 -2.72
N TYR A 150 -4.84 13.82 -2.01
CA TYR A 150 -3.92 14.64 -1.23
C TYR A 150 -3.21 15.68 -2.11
N TYR A 151 -2.63 15.27 -3.23
CA TYR A 151 -1.94 16.16 -4.15
C TYR A 151 -2.87 17.23 -4.75
N VAL A 152 -4.05 16.85 -5.23
CA VAL A 152 -5.02 17.78 -5.83
C VAL A 152 -5.50 18.80 -4.79
N THR A 153 -5.80 18.36 -3.58
CA THR A 153 -6.27 19.25 -2.51
C THR A 153 -5.17 20.14 -1.95
N ALA A 154 -3.92 19.65 -1.90
CA ALA A 154 -2.75 20.43 -1.54
C ALA A 154 -2.33 21.45 -2.62
N THR A 155 -2.61 21.17 -3.90
CA THR A 155 -2.29 22.09 -5.00
C THR A 155 -3.40 23.10 -5.29
N ALA A 156 -4.66 22.78 -4.94
CA ALA A 156 -5.78 23.72 -5.03
C ALA A 156 -5.69 24.88 -4.02
N THR A 157 -4.80 24.81 -3.02
CA THR A 157 -4.58 25.87 -2.02
C THR A 157 -3.43 26.81 -2.39
N LEU A 158 -2.68 26.53 -3.45
CA LEU A 158 -1.63 27.41 -3.97
C LEU A 158 -2.26 28.48 -4.88
N PRO A 159 -2.05 29.79 -4.62
CA PRO A 159 -2.58 30.88 -5.44
C PRO A 159 -2.06 30.86 -6.89
#